data_AF-A0A2A3S3Y3-F1
#
_entry.id   AF-A0A2A3S3Y3-F1
#
_cell.length_a   1.000
_cell.length_b   1.000
_cell.length_c   1.000
_cell.angle_alpha   90.00
_cell.angle_beta   90.00
_cell.angle_gamma   90.00
#
_symmetry.space_group_name_H-M   'P 1'
#
loop_
_entity.id
_entity.type
_entity.pdbx_description
1 polymer ?
#
loop_
_entity_poly.entity_id
_entity_poly.type
_entity_poly.pdbx_seq_one_letter_code
_entity_poly.pdbx_strand_id
1 'polypeptide(L)'
;MQGLQVWDEKGKKVLDTSFTTFKILKEVQGINQSEITRTVSFTHPLLAEQTPFYMIKPLMVLSSVGVSVNVQFESTKCTVTFTALNYRYRDFSKTKVIIGVY
;
A
#
# COMPACT_ATOMS: atom_id res chain seq x y z
N MET A 1 -14.48 11.44 -16.66
CA MET A 1 -13.98 10.90 -15.37
C MET A 1 -12.52 11.29 -15.25
N GLN A 2 -12.08 11.84 -14.12
CA GLN A 2 -10.65 12.11 -13.87
C GLN A 2 -10.03 10.84 -13.28
N GLY A 3 -9.10 10.21 -14.02
CA GLY A 3 -8.34 9.06 -13.53
C GLY A 3 -7.18 9.47 -12.63
N LEU A 4 -6.65 8.52 -11.85
CA LEU A 4 -5.36 8.65 -11.17
C LEU A 4 -4.23 8.65 -12.21
N GLN A 5 -3.40 9.68 -12.16
CA GLN A 5 -2.15 9.76 -12.90
C GLN A 5 -0.98 9.79 -11.91
N VAL A 6 0.05 9.01 -12.19
CA VAL A 6 1.28 8.94 -11.38
C VAL A 6 2.45 9.25 -12.29
N TRP A 7 3.37 10.09 -11.82
CA TRP A 7 4.60 10.46 -12.49
C TRP A 7 5.79 9.99 -11.67
N ASP A 8 6.88 9.62 -12.34
CA ASP A 8 8.15 9.36 -11.67
C ASP A 8 8.84 10.66 -11.24
N GLU A 9 9.97 10.53 -10.53
CA GLU A 9 10.80 11.64 -10.06
C GLU A 9 11.36 12.53 -11.18
N LYS A 10 11.37 12.04 -12.44
CA LYS A 10 11.82 12.75 -13.64
C LYS A 10 10.66 13.42 -14.38
N GLY A 11 9.44 13.32 -13.86
CA GLY A 11 8.23 13.87 -14.47
C GLY A 11 7.65 13.04 -15.62
N LYS A 12 8.12 11.81 -15.83
CA LYS A 12 7.52 10.90 -16.82
C LYS A 12 6.30 10.21 -16.21
N LYS A 13 5.19 10.19 -16.95
CA LYS A 13 3.96 9.49 -16.54
C LYS A 13 4.20 7.97 -16.53
N VAL A 14 3.99 7.35 -15.37
CA VAL A 14 4.19 5.90 -15.14
C VAL A 14 2.88 5.14 -14.97
N LEU A 15 1.80 5.80 -14.54
CA LEU A 15 0.46 5.24 -14.47
C LEU A 15 -0.55 6.29 -14.93
N ASP A 16 -1.52 5.88 -15.74
CA ASP A 16 -2.66 6.71 -16.10
C ASP A 16 -3.91 5.84 -16.19
N THR A 17 -4.80 5.99 -15.21
CA THR A 17 -6.06 5.23 -15.14
C THR A 17 -7.23 5.96 -15.81
N SER A 18 -6.97 7.04 -16.56
CA SER A 18 -8.03 7.78 -17.27
C SER A 18 -8.71 6.95 -18.36
N PHE A 19 -8.06 5.89 -18.83
CA PHE A 19 -8.54 4.99 -19.89
C PHE A 19 -8.60 3.51 -19.48
N THR A 20 -8.24 3.19 -18.23
CA THR A 20 -8.05 1.81 -17.77
C THR A 20 -8.68 1.62 -16.40
N THR A 21 -9.43 0.53 -16.24
CA THR A 21 -10.11 0.21 -14.97
C THR A 21 -9.10 -0.31 -13.95
N PHE A 22 -9.01 0.37 -12.81
CA PHE A 22 -8.25 -0.13 -11.67
C PHE A 22 -9.04 -1.20 -10.91
N LYS A 23 -8.47 -2.40 -10.73
CA LYS A 23 -9.06 -3.44 -9.90
C LYS A 23 -8.34 -3.54 -8.56
N ILE A 24 -9.06 -3.24 -7.48
CA ILE A 24 -8.58 -3.44 -6.11
C ILE A 24 -8.60 -4.94 -5.80
N LEU A 25 -7.45 -5.47 -5.41
CA LEU A 25 -7.29 -6.87 -5.02
C LEU A 25 -7.37 -7.05 -3.51
N LYS A 26 -6.79 -6.11 -2.74
CA LYS A 26 -6.81 -6.18 -1.26
C LYS A 26 -6.63 -4.80 -0.64
N GLU A 27 -7.34 -4.57 0.46
CA GLU A 27 -7.03 -3.51 1.41
C GLU A 27 -6.41 -4.14 2.67
N VAL A 28 -5.27 -3.61 3.11
CA VAL A 28 -4.57 -4.04 4.32
C VAL A 28 -4.52 -2.88 5.31
N GLN A 29 -5.08 -3.12 6.49
CA GLN A 29 -5.02 -2.17 7.61
C GLN A 29 -3.66 -2.25 8.31
N GLY A 30 -3.21 -1.11 8.81
CA GLY A 30 -1.95 -0.98 9.53
C GLY A 30 -1.95 -1.64 10.92
N ILE A 31 -0.96 -1.27 11.72
CA ILE A 31 -0.72 -1.83 13.06
C ILE A 31 -1.53 -1.12 14.13
N ASN A 32 -2.08 -1.89 15.07
CA ASN A 32 -2.73 -1.34 16.26
C ASN A 32 -1.68 -0.90 17.30
N GLN A 33 -2.11 -0.20 18.37
CA GLN A 33 -1.21 0.32 19.41
C GLN A 33 -0.37 -0.76 20.13
N SER A 34 -0.85 -2.00 20.16
CA SER A 34 -0.18 -3.14 20.79
C SER A 34 0.79 -3.87 19.86
N GLU A 35 0.88 -3.48 18.60
CA GLU A 35 1.64 -4.19 17.57
C GLU A 35 2.87 -3.39 17.14
N ILE A 36 4.03 -4.05 17.20
CA ILE A 36 5.30 -3.51 16.72
C ILE A 36 5.44 -3.75 15.21
N THR A 37 5.08 -4.97 14.81
CA THR A 37 5.15 -5.43 13.42
C THR A 37 3.86 -6.18 13.10
N ARG A 38 3.31 -5.93 11.91
CA ARG A 38 2.22 -6.75 11.34
C ARG A 38 2.56 -7.11 9.91
N THR A 39 2.49 -8.41 9.63
CA THR A 39 2.69 -8.95 8.29
C THR A 39 1.39 -9.57 7.82
N VAL A 40 0.95 -9.19 6.63
CA VAL A 40 -0.23 -9.77 5.97
C VAL A 40 0.19 -10.24 4.59
N SER A 41 0.03 -11.54 4.33
CA SER A 41 0.22 -12.12 3.00
C SER A 41 -1.12 -12.56 2.41
N PHE A 42 -1.28 -12.38 1.10
CA PHE A 42 -2.40 -12.95 0.35
C PHE A 42 -1.94 -13.37 -1.04
N THR A 43 -2.71 -14.27 -1.67
CA THR A 43 -2.49 -14.71 -3.04
C THR A 43 -3.64 -14.26 -3.94
N HIS A 44 -3.34 -13.91 -5.18
CA HIS A 44 -4.34 -13.58 -6.20
C HIS A 44 -3.78 -13.84 -7.61
N PRO A 45 -4.53 -14.51 -8.51
CA PRO A 45 -4.04 -14.86 -9.86
C PRO A 45 -3.62 -13.63 -10.68
N LEU A 46 -4.39 -12.54 -10.60
CA LEU A 46 -4.08 -11.28 -11.32
C LEU A 46 -2.75 -10.62 -10.92
N LEU A 47 -2.14 -10.97 -9.78
CA LEU A 47 -0.80 -10.44 -9.42
C LEU A 47 0.31 -10.97 -10.33
N ALA A 48 0.13 -12.16 -10.92
CA ALA A 48 1.08 -12.74 -11.88
C ALA A 48 0.79 -12.33 -13.33
N GLU A 49 -0.45 -11.96 -13.64
CA GLU A 49 -0.90 -11.65 -15.01
C GLU A 49 -0.82 -10.16 -15.35
N GLN A 50 -0.95 -9.27 -14.36
CA GLN A 50 -1.01 -7.83 -14.55
C GLN A 50 0.07 -7.11 -13.73
N THR A 51 0.39 -5.87 -14.12
CA THR A 51 1.39 -5.09 -13.38
C THR A 51 0.79 -4.66 -12.03
N PRO A 52 1.33 -5.14 -10.90
CA PRO A 52 0.81 -4.78 -9.60
C PRO A 52 1.21 -3.35 -9.26
N PHE A 53 0.33 -2.67 -8.52
CA PHE A 53 0.69 -1.44 -7.84
C PHE A 53 0.05 -1.37 -6.48
N TYR A 54 0.59 -0.48 -5.64
CA TYR A 54 0.02 -0.21 -4.34
C TYR A 54 0.02 1.28 -4.05
N MET A 55 -0.95 1.68 -3.24
CA MET A 55 -1.05 3.03 -2.70
C MET A 55 -1.10 2.96 -1.19
N ILE A 56 -0.28 3.78 -0.54
CA ILE A 56 -0.31 3.96 0.91
C ILE A 56 -1.11 5.22 1.19
N LYS A 57 -2.22 5.07 1.92
CA LYS A 57 -3.00 6.20 2.43
C LYS A 57 -2.65 6.41 3.90
N PRO A 58 -1.76 7.36 4.24
CA PRO A 58 -1.55 7.75 5.62
C PRO A 58 -2.78 8.53 6.12
N LEU A 59 -3.22 8.25 7.35
CA LEU A 59 -4.25 9.07 7.99
C LEU A 59 -3.56 9.99 9.01
N MET A 60 -3.55 11.28 8.69
CA MET A 60 -3.10 12.45 9.46
C MET A 60 -2.25 12.10 10.71
N VAL A 61 -0.93 12.00 10.52
CA VAL A 61 0.01 11.75 11.61
C VAL A 61 0.30 13.09 12.32
N LEU A 62 -0.25 13.27 13.53
CA LEU A 62 0.24 14.28 14.45
C LEU A 62 1.72 13.96 14.77
N SER A 63 2.58 14.94 14.49
CA SER A 63 4.05 14.95 14.48
C SER A 63 4.80 13.89 15.32
N SER A 64 5.89 13.37 14.73
CA SER A 64 7.04 12.63 15.31
C SER A 64 7.03 11.09 15.43
N VAL A 65 6.01 10.38 14.90
CA VAL A 65 5.97 8.90 14.89
C VAL A 65 5.81 8.38 13.48
N GLY A 66 6.73 7.51 13.03
CA GLY A 66 6.72 6.92 11.68
C GLY A 66 6.31 5.45 11.68
N VAL A 67 5.66 5.00 10.62
CA VAL A 67 5.48 3.59 10.28
C VAL A 67 6.24 3.32 8.98
N SER A 68 7.07 2.28 8.98
CA SER A 68 7.66 1.75 7.76
C SER A 68 6.70 0.74 7.15
N VAL A 69 6.48 0.85 5.84
CA VAL A 69 5.62 -0.06 5.09
C VAL A 69 6.45 -0.67 3.97
N ASN A 70 6.61 -1.98 4.00
CA ASN A 70 7.25 -2.75 2.94
C ASN A 70 6.19 -3.60 2.22
N VAL A 71 6.16 -3.52 0.90
CA VAL A 71 5.26 -4.30 0.05
C VAL A 71 6.10 -5.11 -0.92
N GLN A 72 5.97 -6.43 -0.87
CA GLN A 72 6.71 -7.38 -1.70
C GLN A 72 5.74 -8.19 -2.55
N PHE A 73 6.11 -8.39 -3.82
CA PHE A 73 5.36 -9.19 -4.78
C PHE A 73 6.23 -10.36 -5.23
N GLU A 74 5.69 -11.58 -5.12
CA GLU A 74 6.33 -12.83 -5.51
C GLU A 74 5.33 -13.65 -6.34
N SER A 75 5.35 -13.50 -7.67
CA SER A 75 4.40 -14.13 -8.58
C SER A 75 2.94 -13.80 -8.18
N THR A 76 2.16 -14.79 -7.74
CA THR A 76 0.78 -14.63 -7.31
C THR A 76 0.62 -14.20 -5.86
N LYS A 77 1.71 -14.00 -5.11
CA LYS A 77 1.69 -13.65 -3.68
C LYS A 77 2.09 -12.19 -3.46
N CYS A 78 1.34 -11.49 -2.62
CA CYS A 78 1.72 -10.18 -2.10
C CYS A 78 1.87 -10.26 -0.58
N THR A 79 2.93 -9.66 -0.05
CA THR A 79 3.18 -9.54 1.38
C THR A 79 3.34 -8.07 1.75
N VAL A 80 2.54 -7.62 2.72
CA VAL A 80 2.60 -6.27 3.27
C VAL A 80 3.08 -6.37 4.71
N THR A 81 4.16 -5.67 5.02
CA THR A 81 4.75 -5.61 6.36
C THR A 81 4.74 -4.16 6.85
N PHE A 82 4.08 -3.94 7.98
CA PHE A 82 4.11 -2.68 8.72
C PHE A 82 5.05 -2.83 9.90
N THR A 83 5.91 -1.83 10.11
CA THR A 83 6.84 -1.77 11.25
C THR A 83 6.77 -0.40 11.90
N ALA A 84 6.46 -0.35 13.20
CA ALA A 84 6.52 0.89 13.98
C ALA A 84 7.97 1.37 14.11
N LEU A 85 8.25 2.63 13.75
CA LEU A 85 9.59 3.21 13.89
C LEU A 85 9.81 3.92 15.23
N ASN A 86 8.74 4.22 15.98
CA ASN A 86 8.81 4.81 17.32
C ASN A 86 7.72 4.20 18.22
N TYR A 87 8.12 3.53 19.30
CA TYR A 87 7.25 2.76 20.22
C TYR A 87 6.37 3.60 21.13
N ARG A 88 6.53 4.93 21.14
CA ARG A 88 5.68 5.82 21.95
C ARG A 88 4.34 6.04 21.24
N TYR A 89 3.47 5.05 21.42
CA TYR A 89 2.00 5.13 21.33
C TYR A 89 1.44 5.98 20.20
N ARG A 90 1.25 5.38 19.01
CA ARG A 90 0.17 5.80 18.10
C ARG A 90 -0.42 4.60 17.39
N ASP A 91 -1.75 4.59 17.31
CA ASP A 91 -2.53 3.62 16.57
C ASP A 91 -2.39 3.90 15.06
N PHE A 92 -1.81 2.97 14.31
CA PHE A 92 -1.74 3.04 12.85
C PHE A 92 -2.78 2.15 12.17
N SER A 93 -3.79 1.64 12.90
CA SER A 93 -4.92 0.86 12.35
C SER A 93 -5.62 1.57 11.19
N LYS A 94 -5.56 2.90 11.19
CA LYS A 94 -6.13 3.79 10.18
C LYS A 94 -5.27 3.96 8.93
N THR A 95 -3.97 3.61 8.99
CA THR A 95 -3.12 3.54 7.79
C THR A 95 -3.59 2.38 6.93
N LYS A 96 -3.75 2.62 5.63
CA LYS A 96 -4.23 1.60 4.69
C LYS A 96 -3.27 1.47 3.53
N VAL A 97 -2.99 0.22 3.17
CA VAL A 97 -2.32 -0.13 1.92
C VAL A 97 -3.39 -0.73 1.01
N ILE A 98 -3.57 -0.13 -0.15
CA ILE A 98 -4.46 -0.65 -1.19
C ILE A 98 -3.57 -1.31 -2.23
N ILE A 99 -3.77 -2.60 -2.46
CA ILE A 99 -3.11 -3.36 -3.53
C ILE A 99 -4.10 -3.53 -4.67
N GLY A 100 -3.66 -3.22 -5.89
CA GLY A 100 -4.43 -3.58 -7.06
C GLY A 100 -3.60 -3.65 -8.34
N VAL A 101 -4.31 -3.82 -9.46
CA VAL A 101 -3.75 -4.05 -10.79
C VAL A 101 -4.50 -3.22 -11.83
N TYR A 102 -3.82 -2.90 -12.95
CA TYR A 102 -4.36 -2.15 -14.08
C TYR A 102 -4.04 -2.85 -15.40
#